data_AF-A0A2G9PAU6-F1
#
_entry.id   AF-A0A2G9PAU6-F1
#
_cell.length_a   1.000
_cell.length_b   1.000
_cell.length_c   1.000
_cell.angle_alpha   90.00
_cell.angle_beta   90.00
_cell.angle_gamma   90.00
#
_symmetry.space_group_name_H-M   'P 1'
#
loop_
_entity.id
_entity.type
_entity.pdbx_description
1 polymer ?
#
loop_
_entity_poly.entity_id
_entity_poly.type
_entity_poly.pdbx_seq_one_letter_code
_entity_poly.pdbx_strand_id
1 'polypeptide(L)'
;MAGPISHVVLAARVFDTYFSDKDKKEFFIATLLPDIRYLAGFKRDFTHKRSVDFKHIQAMDSFDAGLYFHSYVDILRIRILQSAYVSQGVMTPRTYSGSFKIAEDLILHSKILDWTPFIHYLDTVVAGERAFGIRENILTQWHSATQDIFRTKHTAKTLKRIGFSAQKIVRVQEQVAHINALPEVKKSVLAFYEHFAEHVAKHPKLVFHKRSV
;
A
#
# COMPACT_ATOMS: atom_id res chain seq x y z
N MET A 1 7.59 2.71 0.10
CA MET A 1 6.41 1.95 0.53
C MET A 1 5.34 2.13 -0.52
N ALA A 2 4.49 1.14 -0.69
CA ALA A 2 3.33 1.27 -1.57
C ALA A 2 2.26 2.17 -0.92
N GLY A 3 1.31 2.66 -1.72
CA GLY A 3 0.13 3.37 -1.21
C GLY A 3 -1.06 2.43 -1.01
N PRO A 4 -2.15 2.90 -0.37
CA PRO A 4 -3.31 2.06 -0.08
C PRO A 4 -3.97 1.48 -1.34
N ILE A 5 -4.03 2.23 -2.44
CA ILE A 5 -4.56 1.69 -3.71
C ILE A 5 -3.66 0.59 -4.24
N SER A 6 -2.33 0.83 -4.27
CA SER A 6 -1.36 -0.17 -4.71
C SER A 6 -1.45 -1.46 -3.89
N HIS A 7 -1.59 -1.37 -2.57
CA HIS A 7 -1.76 -2.54 -1.71
C HIS A 7 -3.00 -3.36 -2.09
N VAL A 8 -4.16 -2.71 -2.25
CA VAL A 8 -5.40 -3.41 -2.63
C VAL A 8 -5.32 -4.00 -4.03
N VAL A 9 -4.80 -3.25 -5.01
CA VAL A 9 -4.66 -3.72 -6.40
C VAL A 9 -3.75 -4.95 -6.47
N LEU A 10 -2.60 -4.92 -5.80
CA LEU A 10 -1.65 -6.03 -5.80
C LEU A 10 -2.16 -7.22 -5.00
N ALA A 11 -2.87 -7.00 -3.89
CA ALA A 11 -3.57 -8.05 -3.16
C ALA A 11 -4.64 -8.71 -4.05
N ALA A 12 -5.51 -7.93 -4.68
CA ALA A 12 -6.57 -8.44 -5.57
C ALA A 12 -6.02 -9.25 -6.74
N ARG A 13 -4.86 -8.86 -7.27
CA ARG A 13 -4.19 -9.57 -8.38
C ARG A 13 -3.81 -11.02 -8.03
N VAL A 14 -3.56 -11.31 -6.76
CA VAL A 14 -3.02 -12.60 -6.31
C VAL A 14 -3.93 -13.34 -5.32
N PHE A 15 -5.00 -12.69 -4.85
CA PHE A 15 -5.88 -13.21 -3.80
C PHE A 15 -6.45 -14.58 -4.16
N ASP A 16 -7.13 -14.69 -5.30
CA ASP A 16 -7.82 -15.93 -5.67
C ASP A 16 -6.83 -17.08 -5.98
N THR A 17 -5.54 -16.79 -6.19
CA THR A 17 -4.51 -17.81 -6.43
C THR A 17 -3.86 -18.30 -5.13
N TYR A 18 -3.59 -17.39 -4.18
CA TYR A 18 -2.75 -17.71 -3.02
C TYR A 18 -3.48 -17.64 -1.67
N PHE A 19 -4.66 -17.03 -1.63
CA PHE A 19 -5.43 -16.71 -0.42
C PHE A 19 -6.93 -17.01 -0.61
N SER A 20 -7.30 -17.91 -1.53
CA SER A 20 -8.69 -18.26 -1.83
C SER A 20 -9.44 -18.89 -0.65
N ASP A 21 -8.70 -19.40 0.34
CA ASP A 21 -9.21 -19.97 1.58
C ASP A 21 -9.45 -18.92 2.68
N LYS A 22 -9.10 -17.65 2.46
CA LYS A 22 -9.22 -16.58 3.45
C LYS A 22 -10.54 -15.83 3.33
N ASP A 23 -10.99 -15.25 4.44
CA ASP A 23 -12.02 -14.23 4.43
C ASP A 23 -11.49 -12.98 3.71
N LYS A 24 -12.10 -12.67 2.57
CA LYS A 24 -11.66 -11.58 1.70
C LYS A 24 -11.73 -10.24 2.42
N LYS A 25 -12.80 -9.96 3.14
CA LYS A 25 -13.00 -8.68 3.83
C LYS A 25 -11.93 -8.46 4.90
N GLU A 26 -11.72 -9.44 5.79
CA GLU A 26 -10.71 -9.34 6.85
C GLU A 26 -9.31 -9.17 6.27
N PHE A 27 -8.97 -9.95 5.24
CA PHE A 27 -7.67 -9.86 4.58
C PHE A 27 -7.39 -8.47 4.00
N PHE A 28 -8.35 -7.89 3.27
CA PHE A 28 -8.17 -6.57 2.66
C PHE A 28 -8.12 -5.44 3.69
N ILE A 29 -8.94 -5.51 4.76
CA ILE A 29 -8.86 -4.56 5.87
C ILE A 29 -7.50 -4.63 6.55
N ALA A 30 -7.03 -5.83 6.88
CA ALA A 30 -5.72 -6.02 7.51
C ALA A 30 -4.55 -5.58 6.61
N THR A 31 -4.69 -5.77 5.29
CA THR A 31 -3.72 -5.28 4.30
C THR A 31 -3.60 -3.76 4.31
N LEU A 32 -4.63 -3.02 4.71
CA LEU A 32 -4.61 -1.55 4.77
C LEU A 32 -4.19 -1.03 6.14
N LEU A 33 -4.38 -1.80 7.20
CA LEU A 33 -4.18 -1.33 8.58
C LEU A 33 -2.80 -0.71 8.86
N PRO A 34 -1.66 -1.23 8.38
CA PRO A 34 -0.36 -0.75 8.85
C PRO A 34 -0.06 0.74 8.63
N ASP A 35 -0.68 1.34 7.61
CA ASP A 35 -0.54 2.76 7.29
C ASP A 35 -1.33 3.69 8.22
N ILE A 36 -2.21 3.15 9.07
CA ILE A 36 -2.91 3.92 10.12
C ILE A 36 -1.94 4.60 11.09
N ARG A 37 -0.69 4.11 11.16
CA ARG A 37 0.37 4.60 12.06
C ARG A 37 0.55 6.12 12.02
N TYR A 38 0.30 6.76 10.88
CA TYR A 38 0.42 8.21 10.74
C TYR A 38 -0.66 8.96 11.53
N LEU A 39 -1.88 8.40 11.62
CA LEU A 39 -2.97 8.93 12.44
C LEU A 39 -2.83 8.49 13.90
N ALA A 40 -2.42 7.25 14.14
CA ALA A 40 -2.31 6.67 15.48
C ALA A 40 -1.03 7.09 16.24
N GLY A 41 -0.06 7.72 15.57
CA GLY A 41 1.23 8.10 16.18
C GLY A 41 2.16 6.93 16.44
N PHE A 42 1.95 5.78 15.77
CA PHE A 42 2.74 4.58 15.99
C PHE A 42 4.06 4.57 15.22
N LYS A 43 5.08 3.94 15.83
CA LYS A 43 6.34 3.62 15.16
C LYS A 43 6.10 2.58 14.06
N ARG A 44 6.85 2.65 12.97
CA ARG A 44 6.72 1.72 11.83
C ARG A 44 6.85 0.25 12.26
N ASP A 45 7.81 -0.05 13.13
CA ASP A 45 8.08 -1.41 13.60
C ASP A 45 6.91 -2.03 14.41
N PHE A 46 5.97 -1.20 14.87
CA PHE A 46 4.74 -1.69 15.52
C PHE A 46 3.77 -2.30 14.52
N THR A 47 3.62 -1.69 13.35
CA THR A 47 2.64 -2.11 12.34
C THR A 47 3.22 -2.89 11.16
N HIS A 48 4.54 -2.85 10.95
CA HIS A 48 5.21 -3.48 9.82
C HIS A 48 6.21 -4.55 10.26
N LYS A 49 6.23 -5.65 9.52
CA LYS A 49 7.14 -6.78 9.75
C LYS A 49 8.39 -6.61 8.90
N ARG A 50 9.57 -6.77 9.52
CA ARG A 50 10.86 -6.60 8.84
C ARG A 50 11.28 -7.82 8.02
N SER A 51 10.80 -9.00 8.37
CA SER A 51 11.05 -10.24 7.66
C SER A 51 9.72 -10.91 7.39
N VAL A 52 9.50 -11.30 6.15
CA VAL A 52 8.26 -11.92 5.70
C VAL A 52 8.59 -13.11 4.79
N ASP A 53 7.89 -14.20 5.01
CA ASP A 53 7.94 -15.40 4.18
C ASP A 53 6.54 -15.63 3.62
N PHE A 54 6.40 -15.52 2.31
CA PHE A 54 5.13 -15.64 1.61
C PHE A 54 4.42 -16.96 1.92
N LYS A 55 5.16 -18.08 2.04
CA LYS A 55 4.54 -19.37 2.42
C LYS A 55 3.98 -19.34 3.84
N HIS A 56 4.66 -18.64 4.74
CA HIS A 56 4.17 -18.46 6.10
C HIS A 56 2.92 -17.57 6.13
N ILE A 57 2.88 -16.51 5.31
CA ILE A 57 1.69 -15.65 5.15
C ILE A 57 0.48 -16.46 4.71
N GLN A 58 0.65 -17.38 3.75
CA GLN A 58 -0.45 -18.24 3.28
C GLN A 58 -1.02 -19.17 4.36
N ALA A 59 -0.20 -19.56 5.34
CA ALA A 59 -0.61 -20.43 6.44
C ALA A 59 -1.28 -19.69 7.62
N MET A 60 -1.29 -18.36 7.61
CA MET A 60 -1.94 -17.54 8.64
C MET A 60 -3.46 -17.50 8.49
N ASP A 61 -4.16 -17.02 9.52
CA ASP A 61 -5.56 -16.62 9.37
C ASP A 61 -5.69 -15.40 8.43
N SER A 62 -6.93 -15.08 8.06
CA SER A 62 -7.24 -14.02 7.08
C SER A 62 -6.64 -12.68 7.45
N PHE A 63 -6.70 -12.31 8.74
CA PHE A 63 -6.29 -11.00 9.22
C PHE A 63 -4.77 -10.91 9.27
N ASP A 64 -4.10 -11.87 9.91
CA ASP A 64 -2.64 -11.89 10.00
C ASP A 64 -2.00 -12.03 8.61
N ALA A 65 -2.60 -12.83 7.71
CA ALA A 65 -2.15 -12.92 6.33
C ALA A 65 -2.17 -11.55 5.64
N GLY A 66 -3.27 -10.79 5.75
CA GLY A 66 -3.37 -9.45 5.18
C GLY A 66 -2.33 -8.47 5.76
N LEU A 67 -2.17 -8.49 7.09
CA LEU A 67 -1.19 -7.64 7.78
C LEU A 67 0.26 -7.91 7.32
N TYR A 68 0.65 -9.17 7.23
CA TYR A 68 1.99 -9.53 6.76
C TYR A 68 2.15 -9.29 5.25
N PHE A 69 1.09 -9.50 4.47
CA PHE A 69 1.09 -9.23 3.03
C PHE A 69 1.33 -7.75 2.72
N HIS A 70 0.82 -6.83 3.54
CA HIS A 70 1.18 -5.41 3.45
C HIS A 70 2.70 -5.20 3.47
N SER A 71 3.36 -5.76 4.48
CA SER A 71 4.82 -5.63 4.65
C SER A 71 5.58 -6.30 3.49
N TYR A 72 5.06 -7.42 2.98
CA TYR A 72 5.59 -8.10 1.81
C TYR A 72 5.56 -7.22 0.56
N VAL A 73 4.40 -6.64 0.23
CA VAL A 73 4.24 -5.71 -0.90
C VAL A 73 5.21 -4.55 -0.78
N ASP A 74 5.33 -3.99 0.43
CA ASP A 74 6.20 -2.86 0.72
C ASP A 74 7.67 -3.15 0.40
N ILE A 75 8.18 -4.29 0.87
CA ILE A 75 9.58 -4.68 0.66
C ILE A 75 9.81 -5.02 -0.81
N LEU A 76 8.90 -5.76 -1.43
CA LEU A 76 9.02 -6.16 -2.83
C LEU A 76 8.99 -4.94 -3.76
N ARG A 77 8.06 -4.01 -3.54
CA ARG A 77 7.96 -2.76 -4.28
C ARG A 77 9.21 -1.89 -4.14
N ILE A 78 9.83 -1.86 -2.96
CA ILE A 78 11.13 -1.19 -2.78
C ILE A 78 12.20 -1.89 -3.60
N ARG A 79 12.31 -3.22 -3.50
CA ARG A 79 13.33 -3.99 -4.22
C ARG A 79 13.22 -3.83 -5.75
N ILE A 80 12.00 -3.84 -6.30
CA ILE A 80 11.77 -3.82 -7.75
C ILE A 80 11.63 -2.39 -8.28
N LEU A 81 10.60 -1.64 -7.88
CA LEU A 81 10.32 -0.33 -8.45
C LEU A 81 11.36 0.72 -8.08
N GLN A 82 11.79 0.78 -6.82
CA GLN A 82 12.78 1.79 -6.43
C GLN A 82 14.13 1.56 -7.13
N SER A 83 14.57 0.30 -7.24
CA SER A 83 15.78 -0.05 -8.01
C SER A 83 15.65 0.35 -9.48
N ALA A 84 14.49 0.08 -10.10
CA ALA A 84 14.22 0.46 -11.48
C ALA A 84 14.31 1.98 -11.68
N TYR A 85 13.65 2.77 -10.84
CA TYR A 85 13.69 4.23 -10.95
C TYR A 85 15.08 4.81 -10.75
N VAL A 86 15.87 4.25 -9.83
CA VAL A 86 17.28 4.67 -9.65
C VAL A 86 18.10 4.33 -10.89
N SER A 87 17.96 3.12 -11.44
CA SER A 87 18.68 2.69 -12.63
C SER A 87 18.33 3.51 -13.89
N GLN A 88 17.09 4.01 -13.95
CA GLN A 88 16.59 4.84 -15.06
C GLN A 88 16.88 6.33 -14.88
N GLY A 89 17.52 6.74 -13.78
CA GLY A 89 17.76 8.16 -13.48
C GLY A 89 16.50 8.96 -13.12
N VAL A 90 15.35 8.30 -12.96
CA VAL A 90 14.07 8.91 -12.56
C VAL A 90 14.12 9.44 -11.13
N MET A 91 14.95 8.82 -10.28
CA MET A 91 15.16 9.27 -8.91
C MET A 91 16.60 9.03 -8.46
N THR A 92 17.00 9.75 -7.42
CA THR A 92 18.17 9.41 -6.63
C THR A 92 17.74 8.69 -5.35
N PRO A 93 18.63 7.91 -4.70
CA PRO A 93 18.32 7.29 -3.41
C PRO A 93 17.87 8.29 -2.33
N ARG A 94 18.28 9.56 -2.44
CA ARG A 94 17.94 10.64 -1.49
C ARG A 94 16.65 11.39 -1.82
N THR A 95 16.13 11.26 -3.04
CA THR A 95 14.95 12.03 -3.50
C THR A 95 13.65 11.22 -3.50
N TYR A 96 13.67 10.00 -2.95
CA TYR A 96 12.45 9.20 -2.82
C TYR A 96 11.46 9.88 -1.86
N SER A 97 10.45 10.54 -2.43
CA SER A 97 9.41 11.23 -1.69
C SER A 97 8.13 10.40 -1.63
N GLY A 98 7.24 10.74 -0.69
CA GLY A 98 5.88 10.19 -0.64
C GLY A 98 5.04 10.48 -1.90
N SER A 99 5.54 11.25 -2.86
CA SER A 99 4.86 11.53 -4.13
C SER A 99 4.93 10.34 -5.08
N PHE A 100 5.99 9.52 -5.05
CA PHE A 100 6.07 8.32 -5.90
C PHE A 100 4.97 7.29 -5.56
N LYS A 101 4.65 7.10 -4.28
CA LYS A 101 3.56 6.19 -3.90
C LYS A 101 2.18 6.69 -4.37
N ILE A 102 1.98 8.01 -4.41
CA ILE A 102 0.74 8.61 -4.87
C ILE A 102 0.65 8.50 -6.39
N ALA A 103 1.74 8.75 -7.11
CA ALA A 103 1.83 8.54 -8.55
C ALA A 103 1.51 7.08 -8.93
N GLU A 104 2.10 6.12 -8.22
CA GLU A 104 1.82 4.68 -8.37
C GLU A 104 0.35 4.34 -8.14
N ASP A 105 -0.23 4.81 -7.05
CA ASP A 105 -1.65 4.62 -6.76
C ASP A 105 -2.54 5.16 -7.89
N LEU A 106 -2.21 6.32 -8.46
CA LEU A 106 -2.96 6.89 -9.58
C LEU A 106 -2.87 6.06 -10.85
N ILE A 107 -1.69 5.49 -11.14
CA ILE A 107 -1.47 4.60 -12.28
C ILE A 107 -2.23 3.28 -12.10
N LEU A 108 -2.24 2.73 -10.88
CA LEU A 108 -2.83 1.42 -10.58
C LEU A 108 -4.33 1.47 -10.29
N HIS A 109 -4.91 2.63 -9.97
CA HIS A 109 -6.33 2.74 -9.60
C HIS A 109 -7.28 2.11 -10.63
N SER A 110 -6.97 2.23 -11.93
CA SER A 110 -7.80 1.67 -13.02
C SER A 110 -7.69 0.15 -13.19
N LYS A 111 -6.80 -0.53 -12.44
CA LYS A 111 -6.69 -1.99 -12.48
C LYS A 111 -7.81 -2.70 -11.72
N ILE A 112 -8.54 -1.98 -10.88
CA ILE A 112 -9.80 -2.42 -10.29
C ILE A 112 -10.93 -1.65 -10.97
N LEU A 113 -11.84 -2.36 -11.62
CA LEU A 113 -12.99 -1.77 -12.33
C LEU A 113 -14.08 -1.32 -11.36
N ASP A 114 -14.31 -2.09 -10.29
CA ASP A 114 -15.30 -1.80 -9.27
C ASP A 114 -14.66 -1.74 -7.87
N TRP A 115 -14.59 -0.53 -7.33
CA TRP A 115 -14.06 -0.27 -5.98
C TRP A 115 -15.10 -0.45 -4.87
N THR A 116 -16.37 -0.64 -5.22
CA THR A 116 -17.49 -0.71 -4.27
C THR A 116 -17.29 -1.77 -3.18
N PRO A 117 -16.86 -3.01 -3.49
CA PRO A 117 -16.65 -4.02 -2.45
C PRO A 117 -15.59 -3.60 -1.43
N PHE A 118 -14.46 -3.05 -1.89
CA PHE A 118 -13.36 -2.61 -1.02
C PHE A 118 -13.74 -1.40 -0.16
N ILE A 119 -14.57 -0.51 -0.71
CA ILE A 119 -15.17 0.59 0.04
C ILE A 119 -16.09 0.03 1.15
N HIS A 120 -16.93 -0.95 0.83
CA HIS A 120 -17.85 -1.55 1.81
C HIS A 120 -17.18 -2.41 2.87
N TYR A 121 -16.01 -2.99 2.58
CA TYR A 121 -15.22 -3.67 3.62
C TYR A 121 -14.89 -2.72 4.78
N LEU A 122 -14.66 -1.43 4.48
CA LEU A 122 -14.33 -0.40 5.46
C LEU A 122 -15.57 0.23 6.13
N ASP A 123 -16.77 -0.29 5.93
CA ASP A 123 -17.97 0.17 6.67
C ASP A 123 -18.02 -0.42 8.09
N THR A 124 -17.15 -1.38 8.42
CA THR A 124 -17.09 -2.01 9.74
C THR A 124 -15.65 -2.18 10.21
N VAL A 125 -15.42 -1.95 11.49
CA VAL A 125 -14.19 -2.33 12.17
C VAL A 125 -14.26 -3.82 12.55
N VAL A 126 -13.25 -4.60 12.15
CA VAL A 126 -13.19 -6.05 12.45
C VAL A 126 -12.48 -6.35 13.77
N ALA A 127 -12.65 -7.56 14.29
CA ALA A 127 -12.06 -7.95 15.59
C ALA A 127 -10.53 -7.83 15.61
N GLY A 128 -9.86 -8.20 14.51
CA GLY A 128 -8.41 -8.07 14.38
C GLY A 128 -7.90 -6.64 14.54
N GLU A 129 -8.63 -5.63 14.03
CA GLU A 129 -8.25 -4.22 14.21
C GLU A 129 -8.36 -3.78 15.67
N ARG A 130 -9.39 -4.24 16.38
CA ARG A 130 -9.58 -3.91 17.81
C ARG A 130 -8.50 -4.53 18.68
N ALA A 131 -8.04 -5.74 18.32
CA ALA A 131 -6.97 -6.43 19.03
C ALA A 131 -5.63 -5.66 18.98
N PHE A 132 -5.44 -4.73 18.04
CA PHE A 132 -4.26 -3.85 17.97
C PHE A 132 -4.26 -2.74 19.04
N GLY A 133 -5.33 -2.57 19.82
CA GLY A 133 -5.43 -1.52 20.84
C GLY A 133 -5.56 -0.11 20.26
N ILE A 134 -5.98 0.01 19.00
CA ILE A 134 -6.26 1.30 18.36
C ILE A 134 -7.64 1.77 18.81
N ARG A 135 -7.75 3.05 19.19
CA ARG A 135 -9.03 3.65 19.57
C ARG A 135 -10.01 3.62 18.39
N GLU A 136 -11.26 3.24 18.66
CA GLU A 136 -12.31 3.09 17.62
C GLU A 136 -12.43 4.34 16.74
N ASN A 137 -12.38 5.54 17.33
CA ASN A 137 -12.48 6.78 16.56
C ASN A 137 -11.33 6.98 15.54
N ILE A 138 -10.13 6.48 15.83
CA ILE A 138 -8.99 6.49 14.89
C ILE A 138 -9.22 5.47 13.78
N LEU A 139 -9.73 4.27 14.11
CA LEU A 139 -10.08 3.25 13.11
C LEU A 139 -11.14 3.76 12.14
N THR A 140 -12.23 4.33 12.65
CA THR A 140 -13.29 4.92 11.82
C THR A 140 -12.78 6.08 10.97
N GLN A 141 -11.91 6.94 11.52
CA GLN A 141 -11.28 8.02 10.75
C GLN A 141 -10.41 7.47 9.61
N TRP A 142 -9.62 6.44 9.88
CA TRP A 142 -8.78 5.76 8.90
C TRP A 142 -9.59 5.10 7.78
N HIS A 143 -10.63 4.36 8.14
CA HIS A 143 -11.56 3.73 7.20
C HIS A 143 -12.19 4.79 6.29
N SER A 144 -12.78 5.83 6.87
CA SER A 144 -13.41 6.90 6.10
C SER A 144 -12.43 7.65 5.19
N ALA A 145 -11.19 7.88 5.63
CA ALA A 145 -10.17 8.49 4.78
C ALA A 145 -9.74 7.57 3.63
N THR A 146 -9.64 6.26 3.88
CA THR A 146 -9.25 5.27 2.87
C THR A 146 -10.36 5.04 1.84
N GLN A 147 -11.62 4.99 2.26
CA GLN A 147 -12.77 4.98 1.36
C GLN A 147 -12.77 6.20 0.42
N ASP A 148 -12.46 7.39 0.93
CA ASP A 148 -12.36 8.60 0.12
C ASP A 148 -11.23 8.51 -0.93
N ILE A 149 -10.09 7.93 -0.56
CA ILE A 149 -8.98 7.67 -1.49
C ILE A 149 -9.43 6.71 -2.60
N PHE A 150 -10.19 5.66 -2.29
CA PHE A 150 -10.69 4.73 -3.31
C PHE A 150 -11.72 5.36 -4.24
N ARG A 151 -12.62 6.21 -3.70
CA ARG A 151 -13.65 6.91 -4.49
C ARG A 151 -13.05 7.99 -5.38
N THR A 152 -12.18 8.83 -4.83
CA THR A 152 -11.77 10.09 -5.46
C THR A 152 -10.31 10.15 -5.84
N LYS A 153 -9.53 9.10 -5.55
CA LYS A 153 -8.06 9.09 -5.63
C LYS A 153 -7.45 10.11 -4.66
N HIS A 154 -6.15 10.35 -4.78
CA HIS A 154 -5.39 11.28 -3.92
C HIS A 154 -5.67 12.77 -4.23
N THR A 155 -6.89 13.24 -3.98
CA THR A 155 -7.23 14.68 -4.07
C THR A 155 -6.68 15.47 -2.90
N ALA A 156 -6.57 16.80 -3.04
CA ALA A 156 -6.19 17.69 -1.94
C ALA A 156 -7.06 17.48 -0.67
N LYS A 157 -8.37 17.23 -0.85
CA LYS A 157 -9.28 16.92 0.25
C LYS A 157 -8.87 15.63 0.98
N THR A 158 -8.62 14.55 0.24
CA THR A 158 -8.19 13.27 0.85
C THR A 158 -6.83 13.38 1.56
N LEU A 159 -5.86 14.07 0.95
CA LEU A 159 -4.54 14.29 1.52
C LEU A 159 -4.60 15.11 2.83
N LYS A 160 -5.47 16.12 2.88
CA LYS A 160 -5.72 16.89 4.11
C LYS A 160 -6.29 16.02 5.22
N ARG A 161 -7.23 15.11 4.91
CA ARG A 161 -7.84 14.19 5.89
C ARG A 161 -6.84 13.23 6.54
N ILE A 162 -5.77 12.87 5.83
CA ILE A 162 -4.68 12.04 6.34
C ILE A 162 -3.50 12.86 6.92
N GLY A 163 -3.72 14.15 7.20
CA GLY A 163 -2.79 14.98 7.97
C GLY A 163 -1.74 15.76 7.16
N PHE A 164 -1.91 15.93 5.85
CA PHE A 164 -0.99 16.77 5.08
C PHE A 164 -1.34 18.26 5.26
N SER A 165 -0.32 19.09 5.46
CA SER A 165 -0.47 20.55 5.45
C SER A 165 -0.76 21.06 4.03
N ALA A 166 -1.39 22.23 3.91
CA ALA A 166 -1.71 22.82 2.60
C ALA A 166 -0.46 22.99 1.71
N GLN A 167 0.64 23.49 2.28
CA GLN A 167 1.92 23.62 1.58
C GLN A 167 2.47 22.27 1.09
N LYS A 168 2.36 21.23 1.93
CA LYS A 168 2.80 19.88 1.55
C LYS A 168 1.91 19.29 0.45
N ILE A 169 0.60 19.57 0.47
CA ILE A 169 -0.34 19.11 -0.56
C ILE A 169 0.05 19.68 -1.92
N VAL A 170 0.25 20.99 -2.03
CA VAL A 170 0.65 21.66 -3.30
C VAL A 170 1.93 21.02 -3.84
N ARG A 171 2.98 20.96 -3.01
CA ARG A 171 4.26 20.35 -3.41
C ARG A 171 4.12 18.90 -3.87
N VAL A 172 3.31 18.11 -3.16
CA VAL A 172 3.08 16.69 -3.52
C VAL A 172 2.34 16.58 -4.84
N GLN A 173 1.32 17.42 -5.08
CA GLN A 173 0.57 17.39 -6.33
C GLN A 173 1.43 17.77 -7.54
N GLU A 174 2.27 18.81 -7.41
CA GLU A 174 3.25 19.19 -8.44
C GLU A 174 4.23 18.04 -8.73
N GLN A 175 4.78 17.42 -7.68
CA GLN A 175 5.68 16.29 -7.84
C GLN A 175 5.00 15.07 -8.48
N VAL A 176 3.76 14.77 -8.08
CA VAL A 176 2.98 13.66 -8.66
C VAL A 176 2.70 13.91 -10.13
N ALA A 177 2.33 15.14 -10.52
CA ALA A 177 2.11 15.51 -11.91
C ALA A 177 3.38 15.31 -12.74
N HIS A 178 4.52 15.78 -12.23
CA HIS A 178 5.82 15.57 -12.88
C HIS A 178 6.18 14.09 -13.01
N ILE A 179 6.05 13.31 -11.93
CA ILE A 179 6.36 11.86 -11.93
C ILE A 179 5.47 11.11 -12.93
N ASN A 180 4.17 11.40 -12.97
CA ASN A 180 3.24 10.73 -13.90
C ASN A 180 3.44 11.14 -15.37
N ALA A 181 4.10 12.27 -15.62
CA ALA A 181 4.48 12.67 -16.97
C ALA A 181 5.68 11.87 -17.52
N LEU A 182 6.42 11.14 -16.67
CA LEU A 182 7.55 10.30 -17.08
C LEU A 182 7.06 8.93 -17.59
N PRO A 183 7.22 8.61 -18.89
CA PRO A 183 6.77 7.33 -19.44
C PRO A 183 7.38 6.11 -18.76
N GLU A 184 8.62 6.23 -18.29
CA GLU A 184 9.42 5.21 -17.63
C GLU A 184 8.80 4.80 -16.28
N VAL A 185 8.23 5.77 -15.56
CA VAL A 185 7.50 5.50 -14.33
C VAL A 185 6.27 4.65 -14.63
N LYS A 186 5.42 5.13 -15.55
CA LYS A 186 4.21 4.40 -15.94
C LYS A 186 4.53 2.99 -16.44
N LYS A 187 5.54 2.86 -17.30
CA LYS A 187 6.01 1.56 -17.81
C LYS A 187 6.47 0.64 -16.68
N SER A 188 7.27 1.15 -15.74
CA SER A 188 7.79 0.35 -14.63
C SER A 188 6.69 -0.09 -13.66
N VAL A 189 5.75 0.79 -13.32
CA VAL A 189 4.60 0.47 -12.46
C VAL A 189 3.70 -0.58 -13.09
N LEU A 190 3.37 -0.42 -14.38
CA LEU A 190 2.54 -1.38 -15.09
C LEU A 190 3.26 -2.73 -15.24
N ALA A 191 4.54 -2.74 -15.59
CA ALA A 191 5.32 -3.98 -15.66
C ALA A 191 5.37 -4.70 -14.31
N PHE A 192 5.58 -3.95 -13.21
CA PHE A 192 5.55 -4.52 -11.86
C PHE A 192 4.20 -5.14 -11.51
N TYR A 193 3.09 -4.50 -11.89
CA TYR A 193 1.74 -5.06 -11.70
C TYR A 193 1.50 -6.32 -12.54
N GLU A 194 1.83 -6.28 -13.84
CA GLU A 194 1.57 -7.42 -14.74
C GLU A 194 2.36 -8.66 -14.32
N HIS A 195 3.62 -8.48 -13.89
CA HIS A 195 4.50 -9.56 -13.44
C HIS A 195 4.48 -9.78 -11.92
N PHE A 196 3.52 -9.21 -11.19
CA PHE A 196 3.54 -9.26 -9.72
C PHE A 196 3.51 -10.70 -9.18
N ALA A 197 2.70 -11.58 -9.76
CA ALA A 197 2.64 -12.99 -9.36
C ALA A 197 3.97 -13.74 -9.61
N GLU A 198 4.70 -13.40 -10.67
CA GLU A 198 6.04 -13.96 -10.91
C GLU A 198 7.06 -13.45 -9.89
N HIS A 199 6.98 -12.17 -9.52
CA HIS A 199 7.82 -11.61 -8.47
C HIS A 199 7.55 -12.29 -7.12
N VAL A 200 6.28 -12.62 -6.82
CA VAL A 200 5.92 -13.42 -5.64
C VAL A 200 6.63 -14.77 -5.65
N ALA A 201 6.54 -15.50 -6.75
CA ALA A 201 7.18 -16.81 -6.90
C ALA A 201 8.72 -16.74 -6.82
N LYS A 202 9.34 -15.71 -7.41
CA LYS A 202 10.80 -15.50 -7.42
C LYS A 202 11.34 -14.99 -6.08
N HIS A 203 10.51 -14.36 -5.25
CA HIS A 203 10.91 -13.76 -3.99
C HIS A 203 10.02 -14.22 -2.82
N PRO A 204 10.01 -15.52 -2.49
CA PRO A 204 9.14 -16.04 -1.44
C PRO A 204 9.55 -15.53 -0.05
N LYS A 205 10.82 -15.16 0.14
CA LYS A 205 11.35 -14.62 1.41
C LYS A 205 11.95 -13.24 1.19
N LEU A 206 11.49 -12.28 1.99
CA LEU A 206 11.93 -10.89 1.91
C LEU A 206 12.32 -10.35 3.29
N VAL A 207 13.43 -9.62 3.32
CA VAL A 207 13.93 -8.95 4.52
C VAL A 207 14.14 -7.47 4.20
N PHE A 208 13.57 -6.62 5.05
CA PHE A 208 13.79 -5.19 5.03
C PHE A 208 15.10 -4.87 5.75
N HIS A 209 16.15 -4.58 4.98
CA HIS A 209 17.37 -4.00 5.51
C HIS A 209 17.18 -2.49 5.61
N LYS A 210 17.22 -1.94 6.84
CA LYS A 210 17.49 -0.50 6.99
C LYS A 210 18.86 -0.26 6.36
N ARG A 211 18.92 0.22 5.13
CA ARG A 211 20.14 0.89 4.66
C ARG A 211 20.29 2.11 5.55
N SER A 212 21.46 2.25 6.17
CA SER A 212 21.93 3.51 6.72
C SER A 212 21.91 4.51 5.57
N VAL A 213 20.86 5.33 5.49
CA VAL A 213 20.78 6.49 4.59
C VAL A 213 21.04 7.72 5.43
#